data_AF-A0A6S8A9X6-F1
#
_entry.id   AF-A0A6S8A9X6-F1
#
_cell.length_a   1.000
_cell.length_b   1.000
_cell.length_c   1.000
_cell.angle_alpha   90.00
_cell.angle_beta   90.00
_cell.angle_gamma   90.00
#
_symmetry.space_group_name_H-M   'P 1'
#
loop_
_entity.id
_entity.type
_entity.pdbx_description
1 polymer ?
#
loop_
_entity_poly.entity_id
_entity_poly.type
_entity_poly.pdbx_seq_one_letter_code
_entity_poly.pdbx_strand_id
1 'polypeptide(L)'
;LKPQKVGVASFGIDTTAASNKDFAEFVEATGYKTESENFDWSFVLDLQTTEEAKEENLQSIKEAPHWLAVPGASWKVPDGKGSDIENIPHHPAVHLSWNDALAYCKWRGMRLPTETEWEYAARGGHEKKKYPWGDTPATEAGEGRLKKWKMNVWQGDFPIKNTKEDGYLSTAPVNSYEPNNYGLYNTIGNVWEWTATKDIIQQGNYILRGGSYLDSIDGSYNHPATMSTRMSNSPDSASSNTGVRCAMDIKGDGTEKDKKKKKRKGYHYVETEEQKRAKRREKLKNLDQDMLSKIAEEGGIEALQEFLGDAATVATPEMLKKKQQELKEMKENYAREEL
;
A
#
# COMPACT_ATOMS: atom_id res chain seq x y z
N LEU A 1 0.51 -11.45 -9.57
CA LEU A 1 0.88 -12.36 -8.47
C LEU A 1 -0.06 -13.57 -8.49
N LYS A 2 0.37 -14.78 -8.10
CA LYS A 2 -0.52 -15.96 -8.04
C LYS A 2 -1.03 -16.22 -6.61
N PRO A 3 -2.29 -16.68 -6.42
CA PRO A 3 -2.78 -17.07 -5.10
C PRO A 3 -1.94 -18.23 -4.55
N GLN A 4 -1.44 -18.10 -3.32
CA GLN A 4 -0.71 -19.13 -2.62
C GLN A 4 -1.35 -19.42 -1.29
N LYS A 5 -1.27 -20.68 -0.85
CA LYS A 5 -1.77 -21.12 0.45
C LYS A 5 -0.74 -20.85 1.54
N VAL A 6 -1.17 -20.23 2.62
CA VAL A 6 -0.30 -19.75 3.70
C VAL A 6 -0.86 -20.19 5.03
N GLY A 7 0.03 -20.48 5.98
CA GLY A 7 -0.37 -20.66 7.37
C GLY A 7 -0.18 -19.35 8.13
N VAL A 8 -1.23 -18.88 8.81
CA VAL A 8 -1.13 -17.74 9.74
C VAL A 8 -1.17 -18.27 11.17
N ALA A 9 -0.32 -17.73 12.04
CA ALA A 9 -0.37 -18.03 13.48
C ALA A 9 -1.63 -17.40 14.11
N SER A 10 -1.93 -17.73 15.37
CA SER A 10 -2.97 -16.98 16.09
C SER A 10 -2.45 -15.59 16.43
N PHE A 11 -3.27 -14.56 16.18
CA PHE A 11 -2.98 -13.15 16.44
C PHE A 11 -4.28 -12.43 16.78
N GLY A 12 -4.18 -11.30 17.48
CA GLY A 12 -5.26 -10.33 17.65
C GLY A 12 -5.10 -9.20 16.62
N ILE A 13 -6.20 -8.58 16.21
CA ILE A 13 -6.21 -7.43 15.31
C ILE A 13 -7.37 -6.53 15.69
N ASP A 14 -7.18 -5.22 15.58
CA ASP A 14 -8.26 -4.26 15.83
C ASP A 14 -9.44 -4.52 14.89
N THR A 15 -10.65 -4.41 15.45
CA THR A 15 -11.90 -4.55 14.70
C THR A 15 -12.12 -3.39 13.75
N THR A 16 -11.57 -2.22 14.05
CA THR A 16 -11.68 -0.99 13.24
C THR A 16 -10.29 -0.44 12.91
N ALA A 17 -10.22 0.49 11.95
CA ALA A 17 -9.07 1.39 11.86
C ALA A 17 -8.98 2.26 13.14
N ALA A 18 -7.79 2.79 13.42
CA ALA A 18 -7.57 3.78 14.47
C ALA A 18 -8.37 5.04 14.14
N SER A 19 -9.20 5.49 15.08
CA SER A 19 -9.98 6.71 14.91
C SER A 19 -9.16 7.96 15.22
N ASN A 20 -9.65 9.12 14.80
CA ASN A 20 -9.11 10.43 15.19
C ASN A 20 -9.00 10.55 16.72
N LYS A 21 -9.99 10.05 17.46
CA LYS A 21 -9.96 10.02 18.92
C LYS A 21 -8.81 9.14 19.45
N ASP A 22 -8.66 7.92 18.95
CA ASP A 22 -7.62 7.01 19.43
C ASP A 22 -6.21 7.56 19.12
N PHE A 23 -6.05 8.18 17.95
CA PHE A 23 -4.78 8.79 17.55
C PHE A 23 -4.50 10.08 18.34
N ALA A 24 -5.53 10.86 18.69
CA ALA A 24 -5.39 12.00 19.58
C ALA A 24 -4.91 11.59 20.98
N GLU A 25 -5.42 10.49 21.54
CA GLU A 25 -4.94 9.95 22.83
C GLU A 25 -3.44 9.59 22.77
N PHE A 26 -2.98 9.01 21.66
CA PHE A 26 -1.55 8.76 21.42
C PHE A 26 -0.73 10.05 21.39
N VAL A 27 -1.16 11.05 20.61
CA VAL A 27 -0.43 12.31 20.48
C VAL A 27 -0.41 13.08 21.80
N GLU A 28 -1.52 13.11 22.54
CA GLU A 28 -1.60 13.74 23.86
C GLU A 28 -0.65 13.07 24.86
N ALA A 29 -0.60 11.73 24.87
CA ALA A 29 0.23 10.97 25.80
C ALA A 29 1.74 11.08 25.51
N THR A 30 2.13 11.36 24.27
CA THR A 30 3.53 11.23 23.82
C THR A 30 4.14 12.53 23.29
N GLY A 31 3.33 13.53 22.96
CA GLY A 31 3.77 14.72 22.23
C GLY A 31 4.25 14.42 20.80
N TYR A 32 3.84 13.28 20.23
CA TYR A 32 4.26 12.85 18.90
C TYR A 32 3.82 13.83 17.81
N LYS A 33 4.72 14.10 16.85
CA LYS A 33 4.44 14.86 15.62
C LYS A 33 4.55 13.94 14.43
N THR A 34 3.52 13.89 13.60
CA THR A 34 3.51 13.04 12.41
C THR A 34 4.49 13.52 11.34
N GLU A 35 4.80 12.67 10.36
CA GLU A 35 5.65 13.10 9.24
C GLU A 35 4.98 14.21 8.42
N SER A 36 3.65 14.20 8.24
CA SER A 36 2.95 15.34 7.63
C SER A 36 3.07 16.63 8.44
N GLU A 37 3.02 16.57 9.78
CA GLU A 37 3.27 17.74 10.64
C GLU A 37 4.74 18.22 10.57
N ASN A 38 5.70 17.31 10.33
CA ASN A 38 7.13 17.67 10.21
C ASN A 38 7.50 18.20 8.82
N PHE A 39 6.89 17.66 7.77
CA PHE A 39 7.02 18.17 6.40
C PHE A 39 6.23 19.46 6.18
N ASP A 40 5.22 19.71 7.01
CA ASP A 40 4.29 20.84 6.91
C ASP A 40 3.42 20.80 5.64
N TRP A 41 3.13 19.61 5.14
CA TRP A 41 2.18 19.36 4.06
C TRP A 41 1.78 17.89 3.98
N SER A 42 0.68 17.61 3.27
CA SER A 42 0.27 16.25 2.93
C SER A 42 -0.63 16.25 1.68
N PHE A 43 -0.90 15.07 1.13
CA PHE A 43 -1.76 14.95 -0.06
C PHE A 43 -3.25 14.95 0.29
N VAL A 44 -4.02 15.84 -0.34
CA VAL A 44 -5.49 15.93 -0.24
C VAL A 44 -6.08 15.88 -1.65
N LEU A 45 -7.26 15.28 -1.81
CA LEU A 45 -7.99 15.35 -3.07
C LEU A 45 -8.53 16.78 -3.28
N ASP A 46 -8.42 17.31 -4.50
CA ASP A 46 -8.93 18.64 -4.86
C ASP A 46 -10.40 18.85 -4.47
N LEU A 47 -11.28 17.91 -4.80
CA LEU A 47 -12.71 17.98 -4.46
C LEU A 47 -12.97 18.00 -2.94
N GLN A 48 -12.04 17.50 -2.13
CA GLN A 48 -12.13 17.47 -0.66
C GLN A 48 -11.50 18.71 -0.02
N THR A 49 -10.55 19.36 -0.69
CA THR A 49 -9.78 20.48 -0.14
C THR A 49 -10.71 21.66 0.15
N THR A 50 -10.53 22.32 1.30
CA THR A 50 -11.31 23.52 1.67
C THR A 50 -11.05 24.66 0.69
N GLU A 51 -12.00 25.59 0.56
CA GLU A 51 -11.80 26.78 -0.26
C GLU A 51 -10.64 27.64 0.27
N GLU A 52 -10.47 27.74 1.59
CA GLU A 52 -9.34 28.45 2.22
C GLU A 52 -7.98 27.82 1.89
N ALA A 53 -7.89 26.49 1.82
CA ALA A 53 -6.66 25.81 1.43
C ALA A 53 -6.35 25.96 -0.08
N LYS A 54 -7.38 26.09 -0.93
CA LYS A 54 -7.21 26.33 -2.38
C LYS A 54 -6.67 27.73 -2.71
N GLU A 55 -6.78 28.69 -1.79
CA GLU A 55 -6.16 30.01 -1.93
C GLU A 55 -4.63 29.95 -1.75
N GLU A 56 -4.09 28.85 -1.21
CA GLU A 56 -2.67 28.63 -1.07
C GLU A 56 -2.03 28.18 -2.41
N ASN A 57 -0.71 28.35 -2.56
CA ASN A 57 0.00 27.98 -3.79
C ASN A 57 0.16 26.46 -3.91
N LEU A 58 -0.92 25.76 -4.26
CA LEU A 58 -1.00 24.30 -4.29
C LEU A 58 -0.22 23.73 -5.49
N GLN A 59 0.63 22.74 -5.21
CA GLN A 59 1.24 21.91 -6.25
C GLN A 59 0.42 20.64 -6.44
N SER A 60 0.30 20.19 -7.69
CA SER A 60 -0.36 18.93 -8.00
C SER A 60 0.63 17.92 -8.57
N ILE A 61 0.31 16.63 -8.41
CA ILE A 61 1.08 15.56 -9.04
C ILE A 61 0.77 15.57 -10.54
N LYS A 62 1.79 15.68 -11.39
CA LYS A 62 1.62 15.78 -12.85
C LYS A 62 0.82 14.61 -13.43
N GLU A 63 1.07 13.40 -12.95
CA GLU A 63 0.41 12.17 -13.39
C GLU A 63 -0.97 11.96 -12.74
N ALA A 64 -1.28 12.68 -11.66
CA ALA A 64 -2.55 12.60 -10.94
C ALA A 64 -2.96 13.99 -10.41
N PRO A 65 -3.38 14.91 -11.29
CA PRO A 65 -3.51 16.34 -10.97
C PRO A 65 -4.59 16.67 -9.94
N HIS A 66 -5.46 15.71 -9.63
CA HIS A 66 -6.49 15.80 -8.59
C HIS A 66 -5.94 15.59 -7.17
N TRP A 67 -4.67 15.19 -7.03
CA TRP A 67 -3.97 15.18 -5.75
C TRP A 67 -3.18 16.46 -5.58
N LEU A 68 -3.53 17.20 -4.52
CA LEU A 68 -2.91 18.47 -4.15
C LEU A 68 -1.97 18.24 -2.97
N ALA A 69 -0.74 18.74 -3.07
CA ALA A 69 0.14 18.89 -1.93
C ALA A 69 -0.30 20.15 -1.16
N VAL A 70 -1.05 19.94 -0.08
CA VAL A 70 -1.68 21.01 0.70
C VAL A 70 -0.81 21.35 1.91
N PRO A 71 -0.30 22.59 2.02
CA PRO A 71 0.46 23.03 3.18
C PRO A 71 -0.35 22.89 4.48
N GLY A 72 0.30 22.48 5.56
CA GLY A 72 -0.31 22.26 6.88
C GLY A 72 -1.31 21.09 6.96
N ALA A 73 -1.66 20.43 5.85
CA ALA A 73 -2.55 19.27 5.86
C ALA A 73 -1.91 18.14 6.68
N SER A 74 -2.67 17.64 7.64
CA SER A 74 -2.21 16.65 8.62
C SER A 74 -3.41 15.94 9.24
N TRP A 75 -3.17 14.99 10.15
CA TRP A 75 -4.24 14.24 10.80
C TRP A 75 -5.23 15.13 11.57
N LYS A 76 -4.82 16.32 12.05
CA LYS A 76 -5.70 17.29 12.74
C LYS A 76 -6.49 18.19 11.79
N VAL A 77 -5.95 18.41 10.60
CA VAL A 77 -6.42 19.39 9.60
C VAL A 77 -6.47 18.66 8.25
N PRO A 78 -7.36 17.66 8.09
CA PRO A 78 -7.26 16.66 7.03
C PRO A 78 -7.62 17.19 5.63
N ASP A 79 -8.36 18.29 5.54
CA ASP A 79 -8.79 18.88 4.27
C ASP A 79 -8.03 20.19 3.97
N GLY A 80 -6.96 20.47 4.73
CA GLY A 80 -6.23 21.74 4.69
C GLY A 80 -6.84 22.80 5.60
N LYS A 81 -6.25 24.00 5.57
CA LYS A 81 -6.64 25.14 6.40
C LYS A 81 -8.17 25.35 6.47
N GLY A 82 -8.68 25.58 7.67
CA GLY A 82 -10.12 25.73 7.92
C GLY A 82 -10.86 24.40 8.13
N SER A 83 -10.17 23.25 8.05
CA SER A 83 -10.70 21.96 8.49
C SER A 83 -10.19 21.56 9.87
N ASP A 84 -10.93 20.68 10.54
CA ASP A 84 -10.56 20.07 11.80
C ASP A 84 -11.17 18.67 11.95
N ILE A 85 -10.84 17.99 13.04
CA ILE A 85 -11.37 16.68 13.40
C ILE A 85 -12.41 16.70 14.52
N GLU A 86 -12.79 17.88 15.03
CA GLU A 86 -13.62 18.01 16.24
C GLU A 86 -15.01 17.36 16.06
N ASN A 87 -15.56 17.47 14.85
CA ASN A 87 -16.86 16.92 14.50
C ASN A 87 -16.80 15.49 13.91
N ILE A 88 -15.60 14.91 13.78
CA ILE A 88 -15.38 13.57 13.22
C ILE A 88 -14.45 12.70 14.09
N PRO A 89 -14.64 12.64 15.42
CA PRO A 89 -13.72 11.93 16.33
C PRO A 89 -13.68 10.41 16.08
N HIS A 90 -14.73 9.85 15.47
CA HIS A 90 -14.86 8.42 15.17
C HIS A 90 -14.56 8.07 13.71
N HIS A 91 -14.08 9.02 12.91
CA HIS A 91 -13.53 8.74 11.58
C HIS A 91 -12.09 8.23 11.70
N PRO A 92 -11.58 7.47 10.72
CA PRO A 92 -10.20 7.00 10.73
C PRO A 92 -9.24 8.19 10.74
N ALA A 93 -8.19 8.10 11.57
CA ALA A 93 -7.07 9.03 11.49
C ALA A 93 -6.34 8.82 10.15
N VAL A 94 -6.15 9.93 9.42
CA VAL A 94 -5.52 9.97 8.09
C VAL A 94 -4.28 10.85 8.10
N HIS A 95 -3.60 10.99 6.95
CA HIS A 95 -2.28 11.62 6.86
C HIS A 95 -1.23 10.95 7.75
N LEU A 96 -1.34 9.63 7.90
CA LEU A 96 -0.41 8.82 8.67
C LEU A 96 0.55 8.13 7.72
N SER A 97 1.84 8.38 7.89
CA SER A 97 2.87 7.61 7.22
C SER A 97 2.96 6.19 7.79
N TRP A 98 3.76 5.33 7.17
CA TRP A 98 4.07 4.02 7.74
C TRP A 98 4.81 4.15 9.07
N ASN A 99 5.69 5.14 9.21
CA ASN A 99 6.43 5.39 10.44
C ASN A 99 5.48 5.86 11.57
N ASP A 100 4.52 6.73 11.25
CA ASP A 100 3.48 7.18 12.18
C ASP A 100 2.60 6.03 12.64
N ALA A 101 2.14 5.22 11.68
CA ALA A 101 1.34 4.02 11.93
C ALA A 101 2.08 3.03 12.83
N LEU A 102 3.39 2.82 12.59
CA LEU A 102 4.23 1.97 13.42
C LEU A 102 4.40 2.53 14.84
N ALA A 103 4.64 3.83 14.97
CA ALA A 103 4.81 4.49 16.26
C ALA A 103 3.54 4.37 17.12
N TYR A 104 2.37 4.65 16.54
CA TYR A 104 1.07 4.49 17.18
C TYR A 104 0.83 3.06 17.66
N CYS A 105 1.02 2.06 16.78
CA CYS A 105 0.81 0.67 17.19
C CYS A 105 1.79 0.23 18.29
N LYS A 106 3.05 0.67 18.23
CA LYS A 106 4.04 0.37 19.29
C LYS A 106 3.65 0.98 20.63
N TRP A 107 3.16 2.22 20.65
CA TRP A 107 2.69 2.88 21.88
C TRP A 107 1.55 2.09 22.54
N ARG A 108 0.64 1.52 21.75
CA ARG A 108 -0.43 0.63 22.25
C ARG A 108 0.07 -0.75 22.73
N GLY A 109 1.37 -1.02 22.66
CA GLY A 109 1.93 -2.36 22.92
C GLY A 109 1.60 -3.38 21.83
N MET A 110 1.27 -2.89 20.63
CA MET A 110 0.87 -3.66 19.45
C MET A 110 1.93 -3.50 18.33
N ARG A 111 1.61 -4.02 17.14
CA ARG A 111 2.41 -3.90 15.92
C ARG A 111 1.50 -3.66 14.72
N LEU A 112 2.06 -3.31 13.57
CA LEU A 112 1.32 -3.39 12.31
C LEU A 112 1.03 -4.85 11.95
N PRO A 113 -0.13 -5.17 11.35
CA PRO A 113 -0.38 -6.48 10.79
C PRO A 113 0.56 -6.72 9.61
N THR A 114 0.99 -7.96 9.40
CA THR A 114 1.55 -8.34 8.09
C THR A 114 0.45 -8.31 7.02
N GLU A 115 0.82 -8.16 5.76
CA GLU A 115 -0.12 -8.24 4.63
C GLU A 115 -0.98 -9.52 4.69
N THR A 116 -0.37 -10.64 5.10
CA THR A 116 -1.07 -11.93 5.19
C THR A 116 -2.05 -11.98 6.36
N GLU A 117 -1.69 -11.44 7.52
CA GLU A 117 -2.60 -11.34 8.67
C GLU A 117 -3.77 -10.42 8.38
N TRP A 118 -3.49 -9.27 7.77
CA TRP A 118 -4.51 -8.32 7.34
C TRP A 118 -5.50 -8.99 6.38
N GLU A 119 -5.01 -9.65 5.33
CA GLU A 119 -5.87 -10.32 4.37
C GLU A 119 -6.68 -11.44 5.03
N TYR A 120 -6.04 -12.26 5.87
CA TYR A 120 -6.70 -13.35 6.59
C TYR A 120 -7.86 -12.83 7.46
N ALA A 121 -7.64 -11.73 8.19
CA ALA A 121 -8.65 -11.13 9.04
C ALA A 121 -9.78 -10.50 8.20
N ALA A 122 -9.44 -9.77 7.14
CA ALA A 122 -10.40 -9.19 6.19
C ALA A 122 -11.27 -10.25 5.52
N ARG A 123 -10.75 -11.47 5.31
CA ARG A 123 -11.52 -12.59 4.75
C ARG A 123 -12.71 -13.01 5.62
N GLY A 124 -12.69 -12.77 6.93
CA GLY A 124 -13.82 -13.14 7.80
C GLY A 124 -14.22 -14.62 7.69
N GLY A 125 -13.25 -15.52 7.47
CA GLY A 125 -13.51 -16.96 7.26
C GLY A 125 -13.96 -17.36 5.86
N HIS A 126 -14.14 -16.43 4.93
CA HIS A 126 -14.50 -16.74 3.54
C HIS A 126 -13.29 -17.16 2.69
N GLU A 127 -13.42 -18.28 1.99
CA GLU A 127 -12.40 -18.73 1.04
C GLU A 127 -12.68 -18.20 -0.38
N LYS A 128 -11.67 -17.55 -0.98
CA LYS A 128 -11.66 -17.11 -2.39
C LYS A 128 -12.86 -16.22 -2.80
N LYS A 129 -13.38 -15.44 -1.86
CA LYS A 129 -14.43 -14.44 -2.11
C LYS A 129 -13.85 -13.09 -2.51
N LYS A 130 -14.64 -12.30 -3.27
CA LYS A 130 -14.27 -10.95 -3.73
C LYS A 130 -14.28 -9.94 -2.59
N TYR A 131 -15.26 -10.05 -1.69
CA TYR A 131 -15.48 -9.12 -0.57
C TYR A 131 -15.48 -9.82 0.80
N PRO A 132 -15.26 -9.07 1.89
CA PRO A 132 -15.32 -9.59 3.27
C PRO A 132 -16.65 -10.27 3.65
N TRP A 133 -17.73 -9.96 2.92
CA TRP A 133 -19.07 -10.55 3.10
C TRP A 133 -19.43 -11.61 2.04
N GLY A 134 -18.52 -11.96 1.15
CA GLY A 134 -18.77 -12.92 0.06
C GLY A 134 -18.70 -12.31 -1.33
N ASP A 135 -19.50 -12.86 -2.27
CA ASP A 135 -19.53 -12.43 -3.68
C ASP A 135 -20.80 -11.65 -4.06
N THR A 136 -21.68 -11.40 -3.10
CA THR A 136 -22.84 -10.53 -3.35
C THR A 136 -22.36 -9.12 -3.69
N PRO A 137 -23.07 -8.39 -4.59
CA PRO A 137 -22.69 -7.05 -4.96
C PRO A 137 -22.50 -6.12 -3.74
N ALA A 138 -21.64 -5.12 -3.89
CA ALA A 138 -21.37 -4.12 -2.86
C ALA A 138 -22.57 -3.22 -2.55
N THR A 139 -23.60 -3.28 -3.40
CA THR A 139 -24.89 -2.63 -3.22
C THR A 139 -26.00 -3.68 -3.22
N GLU A 140 -26.90 -3.62 -2.25
CA GLU A 140 -28.14 -4.38 -2.27
C GLU A 140 -29.27 -3.55 -2.89
N ALA A 141 -30.21 -4.23 -3.55
CA ALA A 141 -31.46 -3.61 -3.95
C ALA A 141 -32.22 -3.18 -2.69
N GLY A 142 -32.46 -1.88 -2.55
CA GLY A 142 -33.38 -1.33 -1.56
C GLY A 142 -34.74 -1.02 -2.17
N GLU A 143 -35.75 -0.83 -1.33
CA GLU A 143 -37.02 -0.27 -1.79
C GLU A 143 -36.81 1.20 -2.24
N GLY A 144 -37.16 1.51 -3.49
CA GLY A 144 -37.02 2.85 -4.05
C GLY A 144 -35.58 3.23 -4.45
N ARG A 145 -35.16 4.46 -4.12
CA ARG A 145 -33.86 5.04 -4.55
C ARG A 145 -32.71 4.82 -3.55
N LEU A 146 -32.92 4.11 -2.45
CA LEU A 146 -31.92 3.94 -1.40
C LEU A 146 -31.24 2.57 -1.54
N LYS A 147 -30.25 2.45 -2.43
CA LYS A 147 -29.37 1.28 -2.45
C LYS A 147 -28.67 1.18 -1.09
N LYS A 148 -28.68 0.00 -0.46
CA LYS A 148 -27.90 -0.22 0.77
C LYS A 148 -26.46 -0.53 0.37
N TRP A 149 -25.54 0.38 0.66
CA TRP A 149 -24.11 0.20 0.45
C TRP A 149 -23.48 -0.59 1.59
N LYS A 150 -22.41 -1.34 1.28
CA LYS A 150 -21.67 -2.19 2.24
C LYS A 150 -20.23 -1.70 2.52
N MET A 151 -19.79 -0.65 1.84
CA MET A 151 -18.48 -0.02 2.01
C MET A 151 -18.53 1.43 1.52
N ASN A 152 -17.59 2.24 2.02
CA ASN A 152 -17.34 3.61 1.57
C ASN A 152 -16.31 3.63 0.42
N VAL A 153 -16.74 4.03 -0.77
CA VAL A 153 -15.95 4.08 -2.02
C VAL A 153 -16.44 5.28 -2.85
N TRP A 154 -15.87 5.55 -4.01
CA TRP A 154 -16.40 6.63 -4.86
C TRP A 154 -17.61 6.16 -5.68
N GLN A 155 -18.55 7.07 -5.92
CA GLN A 155 -19.62 6.90 -6.91
C GLN A 155 -19.75 8.15 -7.77
N GLY A 156 -19.97 7.98 -9.08
CA GLY A 156 -20.09 9.09 -10.02
C GLY A 156 -18.88 9.22 -10.93
N ASP A 157 -18.58 10.45 -11.33
CA ASP A 157 -17.57 10.78 -12.34
C ASP A 157 -16.29 11.25 -11.66
N PHE A 158 -15.36 10.33 -11.43
CA PHE A 158 -14.09 10.64 -10.78
C PHE A 158 -13.16 11.44 -11.71
N PRO A 159 -12.45 12.49 -11.25
CA PRO A 159 -12.43 13.07 -9.89
C PRO A 159 -13.42 14.24 -9.70
N ILE A 160 -14.33 14.47 -10.66
CA ILE A 160 -15.12 15.70 -10.77
C ILE A 160 -16.35 15.72 -9.84
N LYS A 161 -17.02 14.59 -9.68
CA LYS A 161 -18.29 14.50 -8.94
C LYS A 161 -18.45 13.17 -8.22
N ASN A 162 -18.49 13.24 -6.89
CA ASN A 162 -18.94 12.13 -6.04
C ASN A 162 -20.44 12.28 -5.72
N THR A 163 -21.25 11.27 -6.04
CA THR A 163 -22.70 11.27 -5.78
C THR A 163 -23.08 10.97 -4.34
N LYS A 164 -22.12 10.51 -3.51
CA LYS A 164 -22.30 10.16 -2.09
C LYS A 164 -23.43 9.14 -1.89
N GLU A 165 -23.60 8.21 -2.83
CA GLU A 165 -24.66 7.20 -2.75
C GLU A 165 -24.49 6.29 -1.53
N ASP A 166 -23.25 6.09 -1.08
CA ASP A 166 -22.91 5.33 0.12
C ASP A 166 -23.01 6.11 1.44
N GLY A 167 -23.36 7.40 1.37
CA GLY A 167 -23.53 8.31 2.49
C GLY A 167 -22.35 9.25 2.75
N TYR A 168 -21.19 9.07 2.10
CA TYR A 168 -19.97 9.80 2.45
C TYR A 168 -19.27 10.41 1.23
N LEU A 169 -18.73 11.63 1.39
CA LEU A 169 -17.85 12.25 0.40
C LEU A 169 -16.39 11.85 0.61
N SER A 170 -16.00 11.79 1.88
CA SER A 170 -14.66 11.47 2.36
C SER A 170 -14.75 10.24 3.26
N THR A 171 -13.95 10.17 4.32
CA THR A 171 -13.99 9.10 5.30
C THR A 171 -15.39 8.95 5.94
N ALA A 172 -15.70 7.73 6.33
CA ALA A 172 -16.86 7.34 7.14
C ALA A 172 -16.38 6.95 8.55
N PRO A 173 -17.26 7.00 9.57
CA PRO A 173 -16.94 6.47 10.90
C PRO A 173 -16.37 5.05 10.83
N VAL A 174 -15.39 4.74 11.66
CA VAL A 174 -14.60 3.50 11.58
C VAL A 174 -15.42 2.23 11.77
N ASN A 175 -16.62 2.33 12.36
CA ASN A 175 -17.60 1.26 12.56
C ASN A 175 -18.84 1.37 11.64
N SER A 176 -18.75 2.13 10.54
CA SER A 176 -19.78 2.17 9.50
C SER A 176 -19.91 0.84 8.77
N TYR A 177 -21.12 0.59 8.25
CA TYR A 177 -21.52 -0.65 7.56
C TYR A 177 -21.45 -1.90 8.43
N GLU A 178 -21.74 -3.07 7.85
CA GLU A 178 -21.74 -4.34 8.57
C GLU A 178 -20.29 -4.86 8.73
N PRO A 179 -19.93 -5.42 9.90
CA PRO A 179 -18.66 -6.10 10.05
C PRO A 179 -18.64 -7.44 9.31
N ASN A 180 -17.44 -7.96 9.02
CA ASN A 180 -17.28 -9.32 8.54
C ASN A 180 -17.51 -10.36 9.66
N ASN A 181 -17.46 -11.66 9.37
CA ASN A 181 -17.75 -12.72 10.38
C ASN A 181 -16.72 -12.79 11.52
N TYR A 182 -15.61 -12.05 11.46
CA TYR A 182 -14.64 -11.92 12.55
C TYR A 182 -14.84 -10.61 13.34
N GLY A 183 -15.84 -9.81 13.00
CA GLY A 183 -16.14 -8.54 13.67
C GLY A 183 -15.35 -7.35 13.15
N LEU A 184 -14.64 -7.48 12.00
CA LEU A 184 -13.87 -6.38 11.43
C LEU A 184 -14.75 -5.50 10.54
N TYR A 185 -14.67 -4.19 10.76
CA TYR A 185 -15.32 -3.15 9.97
C TYR A 185 -14.35 -2.56 8.94
N ASN A 186 -14.91 -2.10 7.82
CA ASN A 186 -14.23 -1.25 6.83
C ASN A 186 -12.86 -1.79 6.37
N THR A 187 -12.70 -3.11 6.25
CA THR A 187 -11.44 -3.67 5.71
C THR A 187 -11.32 -3.46 4.21
N ILE A 188 -12.39 -3.09 3.50
CA ILE A 188 -12.29 -2.62 2.12
C ILE A 188 -13.01 -1.29 1.98
N GLY A 189 -12.42 -0.37 1.21
CA GLY A 189 -12.86 1.02 1.15
C GLY A 189 -12.52 1.80 2.43
N ASN A 190 -13.15 2.96 2.60
CA ASN A 190 -12.86 3.96 3.63
C ASN A 190 -11.42 4.49 3.53
N VAL A 191 -10.42 3.83 4.12
CA VAL A 191 -9.01 4.25 4.01
C VAL A 191 -8.13 3.07 3.67
N TRP A 192 -7.07 3.34 2.92
CA TRP A 192 -5.96 2.39 2.79
C TRP A 192 -5.31 2.16 4.15
N GLU A 193 -4.93 0.92 4.45
CA GLU A 193 -4.34 0.58 5.74
C GLU A 193 -2.92 0.04 5.62
N TRP A 194 -1.99 0.65 6.36
CA TRP A 194 -0.58 0.25 6.39
C TRP A 194 -0.38 -1.15 6.97
N THR A 195 0.56 -1.89 6.37
CA THR A 195 1.00 -3.20 6.87
C THR A 195 2.50 -3.22 7.15
N ALA A 196 2.96 -4.16 7.97
CA ALA A 196 4.39 -4.38 8.24
C ALA A 196 5.16 -4.97 7.04
N THR A 197 4.48 -5.33 5.96
CA THR A 197 5.08 -6.05 4.83
C THR A 197 5.74 -5.08 3.87
N LYS A 198 7.05 -5.26 3.66
CA LYS A 198 7.80 -4.55 2.61
C LYS A 198 7.36 -5.01 1.23
N ASP A 199 7.29 -4.10 0.28
CA ASP A 199 7.05 -4.46 -1.11
C ASP A 199 8.33 -5.05 -1.72
N ILE A 200 8.21 -6.26 -2.26
CA ILE A 200 9.29 -6.91 -3.01
C ILE A 200 9.41 -6.32 -4.42
N ILE A 201 8.36 -5.65 -4.90
CA ILE A 201 8.28 -5.04 -6.22
C ILE A 201 8.92 -3.66 -6.22
N GLN A 202 8.46 -2.80 -5.31
CA GLN A 202 8.96 -1.44 -5.14
C GLN A 202 9.86 -1.41 -3.89
N GLN A 203 11.15 -1.70 -4.08
CA GLN A 203 12.09 -1.78 -2.97
C GLN A 203 12.11 -0.48 -2.17
N GLY A 204 11.99 -0.59 -0.85
CA GLY A 204 11.89 0.56 0.07
C GLY A 204 10.45 0.87 0.51
N ASN A 205 9.45 0.45 -0.27
CA ASN A 205 8.05 0.70 0.04
C ASN A 205 7.46 -0.36 0.99
N TYR A 206 6.34 -0.01 1.61
CA TYR A 206 5.51 -0.91 2.40
C TYR A 206 4.13 -1.07 1.78
N ILE A 207 3.51 -2.23 2.03
CA ILE A 207 2.21 -2.59 1.46
C ILE A 207 1.07 -1.92 2.22
N LEU A 208 0.17 -1.33 1.44
CA LEU A 208 -1.15 -0.85 1.84
C LEU A 208 -2.22 -1.81 1.33
N ARG A 209 -3.29 -1.98 2.10
CA ARG A 209 -4.41 -2.88 1.75
C ARG A 209 -5.77 -2.18 1.88
N GLY A 210 -6.78 -2.72 1.20
CA GLY A 210 -8.19 -2.38 1.40
C GLY A 210 -8.82 -1.47 0.35
N GLY A 211 -8.07 -0.54 -0.24
CA GLY A 211 -8.67 0.56 -0.99
C GLY A 211 -9.21 1.65 -0.06
N SER A 212 -9.70 2.76 -0.63
CA SER A 212 -10.25 3.88 0.13
C SER A 212 -11.58 4.41 -0.45
N TYR A 213 -12.13 5.47 0.14
CA TYR A 213 -13.28 6.22 -0.37
C TYR A 213 -13.05 6.87 -1.76
N LEU A 214 -11.81 6.81 -2.28
CA LEU A 214 -11.44 7.33 -3.61
C LEU A 214 -11.37 6.22 -4.66
N ASP A 215 -11.37 4.96 -4.24
CA ASP A 215 -11.34 3.81 -5.16
C ASP A 215 -12.75 3.46 -5.64
N SER A 216 -12.84 2.62 -6.68
CA SER A 216 -14.12 2.25 -7.29
C SER A 216 -14.46 0.77 -7.07
N ILE A 217 -15.72 0.37 -7.21
CA ILE A 217 -16.13 -1.03 -7.01
C ILE A 217 -15.45 -2.00 -8.01
N ASP A 218 -15.19 -1.51 -9.22
CA ASP A 218 -14.81 -2.33 -10.38
C ASP A 218 -13.43 -1.99 -10.96
N GLY A 219 -12.79 -0.93 -10.46
CA GLY A 219 -11.50 -0.46 -10.96
C GLY A 219 -11.61 0.36 -12.25
N SER A 220 -12.79 0.87 -12.57
CA SER A 220 -13.00 1.85 -13.66
C SER A 220 -12.14 3.10 -13.52
N TYR A 221 -11.76 3.46 -12.29
CA TYR A 221 -10.77 4.46 -11.95
C TYR A 221 -10.09 4.05 -10.64
N ASN A 222 -8.89 4.57 -10.39
CA ASN A 222 -8.03 4.18 -9.28
C ASN A 222 -7.93 2.65 -9.16
N HIS A 223 -8.28 2.06 -8.01
CA HIS A 223 -8.25 0.61 -7.81
C HIS A 223 -9.66 0.04 -7.66
N PRO A 224 -9.87 -1.24 -8.04
CA PRO A 224 -11.07 -1.96 -7.63
C PRO A 224 -11.01 -2.21 -6.11
N ALA A 225 -12.00 -1.82 -5.33
CA ALA A 225 -12.07 -2.09 -3.88
C ALA A 225 -12.46 -3.56 -3.61
N THR A 226 -11.46 -4.43 -3.44
CA THR A 226 -11.64 -5.87 -3.25
C THR A 226 -10.68 -6.40 -2.20
N MET A 227 -10.91 -7.63 -1.73
CA MET A 227 -10.00 -8.25 -0.76
C MET A 227 -8.56 -8.41 -1.26
N SER A 228 -8.37 -8.54 -2.57
CA SER A 228 -7.04 -8.70 -3.19
C SER A 228 -6.34 -7.37 -3.48
N THR A 229 -7.02 -6.25 -3.22
CA THR A 229 -6.54 -4.92 -3.55
C THR A 229 -5.39 -4.53 -2.63
N ARG A 230 -4.28 -4.16 -3.27
CA ARG A 230 -3.02 -3.80 -2.63
C ARG A 230 -2.35 -2.72 -3.46
N MET A 231 -1.69 -1.81 -2.77
CA MET A 231 -0.70 -0.90 -3.35
C MET A 231 0.51 -0.85 -2.43
N SER A 232 1.50 -0.06 -2.79
CA SER A 232 2.65 0.19 -1.92
C SER A 232 3.01 1.65 -1.98
N ASN A 233 3.53 2.19 -0.89
CA ASN A 233 4.07 3.55 -0.88
C ASN A 233 5.32 3.66 0.00
N SER A 234 6.08 4.74 -0.16
CA SER A 234 7.27 5.00 0.67
C SER A 234 6.86 5.14 2.13
N PRO A 235 7.73 4.78 3.10
CA PRO A 235 7.34 4.75 4.51
C PRO A 235 7.01 6.12 5.11
N ASP A 236 7.45 7.18 4.46
CA ASP A 236 7.25 8.59 4.81
C ASP A 236 6.10 9.27 4.06
N SER A 237 5.47 8.57 3.11
CA SER A 237 4.31 9.09 2.39
C SER A 237 3.05 9.05 3.23
N ALA A 238 2.21 10.06 3.10
CA ALA A 238 0.93 10.19 3.78
C ALA A 238 -0.08 10.94 2.91
N SER A 239 -1.37 10.66 3.11
CA SER A 239 -2.47 11.27 2.35
C SER A 239 -3.79 11.25 3.12
N SER A 240 -4.79 11.99 2.64
CA SER A 240 -6.14 12.06 3.23
C SER A 240 -6.92 10.75 3.19
N ASN A 241 -6.37 9.70 2.56
CA ASN A 241 -7.00 8.38 2.42
C ASN A 241 -6.13 7.21 2.93
N THR A 242 -5.06 7.48 3.69
CA THR A 242 -4.18 6.46 4.29
C THR A 242 -4.22 6.50 5.82
N GLY A 243 -4.48 5.35 6.44
CA GLY A 243 -4.59 5.18 7.89
C GLY A 243 -4.00 3.86 8.38
N VAL A 244 -4.41 3.42 9.57
CA VAL A 244 -3.83 2.25 10.24
C VAL A 244 -4.85 1.45 11.06
N ARG A 245 -4.66 0.13 11.14
CA ARG A 245 -5.15 -0.71 12.23
C ARG A 245 -4.00 -1.54 12.81
N CYS A 246 -4.05 -1.86 14.10
CA CYS A 246 -2.97 -2.59 14.76
C CYS A 246 -3.31 -4.07 14.95
N ALA A 247 -2.26 -4.88 15.10
CA ALA A 247 -2.32 -6.29 15.43
C ALA A 247 -1.41 -6.61 16.62
N MET A 248 -1.66 -7.74 17.28
CA MET A 248 -0.86 -8.21 18.41
C MET A 248 -0.64 -9.72 18.33
N ASP A 249 0.50 -10.18 18.81
CA ASP A 249 0.74 -11.60 18.98
C ASP A 249 -0.02 -12.12 20.20
N ILE A 250 -0.72 -13.25 20.05
CA ILE A 250 -1.35 -13.92 21.19
C ILE A 250 -0.36 -14.95 21.71
N LYS A 251 0.13 -14.74 22.94
CA LYS A 251 0.85 -15.80 23.67
C LYS A 251 -0.15 -16.92 23.92
N GLY A 252 0.06 -18.08 23.30
CA GLY A 252 -0.74 -19.25 23.62
C GLY A 252 -0.52 -19.63 25.08
N ASP A 253 -1.58 -19.78 25.87
CA ASP A 253 -1.54 -20.53 27.11
C ASP A 253 -1.13 -21.96 26.78
N GLY A 254 0.16 -22.24 26.91
CA GLY A 254 0.75 -23.50 26.46
C GLY A 254 1.62 -24.09 27.54
N THR A 255 1.02 -24.92 28.40
CA THR A 255 1.75 -26.04 28.99
C THR A 255 2.38 -26.85 27.85
N GLU A 256 3.62 -27.30 28.05
CA GLU A 256 4.60 -27.77 27.06
C GLU A 256 4.17 -28.94 26.11
N LYS A 257 2.95 -29.46 26.23
CA LYS A 257 2.45 -30.64 25.51
C LYS A 257 1.69 -30.36 24.19
N ASP A 258 1.31 -29.12 23.89
CA ASP A 258 0.52 -28.79 22.68
C ASP A 258 1.33 -28.26 21.47
N LYS A 259 2.60 -28.65 21.34
CA LYS A 259 3.47 -28.32 20.18
C LYS A 259 3.09 -29.05 18.87
N LYS A 260 1.80 -29.21 18.56
CA LYS A 260 1.33 -29.44 17.18
C LYS A 260 0.63 -28.16 16.70
N LYS A 261 1.40 -27.22 16.14
CA LYS A 261 0.91 -25.99 15.49
C LYS A 261 -0.19 -26.34 14.46
N LYS A 262 -1.46 -26.17 14.82
CA LYS A 262 -2.57 -26.11 13.86
C LYS A 262 -2.46 -24.77 13.11
N LYS A 263 -1.62 -24.72 12.07
CA LYS A 263 -1.62 -23.61 11.10
C LYS A 263 -3.01 -23.51 10.47
N ARG A 264 -3.70 -22.38 10.67
CA ARG A 264 -4.98 -22.11 9.97
C ARG A 264 -4.68 -21.67 8.53
N LYS A 265 -5.49 -22.13 7.58
CA LYS A 265 -5.27 -22.00 6.14
C LYS A 265 -5.72 -20.60 5.68
N GLY A 266 -4.84 -19.83 5.06
CA GLY A 266 -5.13 -18.55 4.39
C GLY A 266 -4.53 -18.50 2.98
N TYR A 267 -4.72 -17.38 2.27
CA TYR A 267 -4.13 -17.14 0.95
C TYR A 267 -3.30 -15.82 0.94
N HIS A 268 -2.20 -15.76 0.18
CA HIS A 268 -1.44 -14.53 -0.13
C HIS A 268 -0.86 -14.57 -1.55
N TYR A 269 -0.34 -13.46 -2.05
CA TYR A 269 0.15 -13.28 -3.40
C TYR A 269 1.69 -13.31 -3.50
N VAL A 270 2.27 -14.10 -4.42
CA VAL A 270 3.74 -14.15 -4.65
C VAL A 270 4.08 -13.95 -6.13
N GLU A 271 5.23 -13.31 -6.37
CA GLU A 271 5.78 -13.00 -7.69
C GLU A 271 6.24 -14.25 -8.44
N THR A 272 5.94 -14.32 -9.74
CA THR A 272 6.39 -15.45 -10.58
C THR A 272 7.84 -15.28 -11.02
N GLU A 273 8.55 -16.38 -11.30
CA GLU A 273 9.93 -16.33 -11.82
C GLU A 273 10.06 -15.53 -13.12
N GLU A 274 9.01 -15.54 -13.94
CA GLU A 274 8.92 -14.76 -15.16
C GLU A 274 8.81 -13.25 -14.89
N GLN A 275 8.03 -12.86 -13.87
CA GLN A 275 7.92 -11.48 -13.41
C GLN A 275 9.24 -10.98 -12.79
N LYS A 276 9.94 -11.82 -12.02
CA LYS A 276 11.28 -11.52 -11.49
C LYS A 276 12.29 -11.29 -12.63
N ARG A 277 12.25 -12.12 -13.68
CA ARG A 277 13.12 -11.98 -14.87
C ARG A 277 12.81 -10.73 -15.69
N ALA A 278 11.53 -10.41 -15.88
CA ALA A 278 11.10 -9.20 -16.59
C ALA A 278 11.58 -7.93 -15.88
N LYS A 279 11.46 -7.86 -14.55
CA LYS A 279 11.99 -6.75 -13.76
C LYS A 279 13.49 -6.61 -13.76
N ARG A 280 14.23 -7.73 -13.69
CA ARG A 280 15.70 -7.66 -13.85
C ARG A 280 16.06 -7.01 -15.19
N ARG A 281 15.34 -7.37 -16.26
CA ARG A 281 15.54 -6.77 -17.59
C ARG A 281 15.13 -5.29 -17.64
N GLU A 282 14.07 -4.90 -16.96
CA GLU A 282 13.58 -3.52 -16.94
C GLU A 282 14.45 -2.60 -16.07
N LYS A 283 14.90 -3.08 -14.91
CA LYS A 283 15.88 -2.40 -14.05
C LYS A 283 17.19 -2.15 -14.82
N LEU A 284 17.63 -3.08 -15.65
CA LEU A 284 18.82 -2.92 -16.52
C LEU A 284 18.60 -1.96 -17.69
N LYS A 285 17.36 -1.74 -18.13
CA LYS A 285 17.04 -0.83 -19.26
C LYS A 285 17.01 0.65 -18.86
N ASN A 286 16.76 0.94 -17.58
CA ASN A 286 16.61 2.30 -17.07
C ASN A 286 17.86 2.78 -16.29
N LEU A 287 19.00 2.08 -16.40
CA LEU A 287 20.25 2.61 -15.91
C LEU A 287 20.73 3.72 -16.84
N ASP A 288 20.88 4.92 -16.29
CA ASP A 288 21.43 6.07 -16.97
C ASP A 288 22.88 5.80 -17.40
N GLN A 289 23.14 5.81 -18.71
CA GLN A 289 24.46 5.58 -19.26
C GLN A 289 25.48 6.64 -18.82
N ASP A 290 25.04 7.86 -18.49
CA ASP A 290 25.90 8.93 -18.01
C ASP A 290 26.38 8.66 -16.58
N MET A 291 25.48 8.17 -15.71
CA MET A 291 25.82 7.75 -14.35
C MET A 291 26.76 6.55 -14.32
N LEU A 292 26.51 5.55 -15.19
CA LEU A 292 27.39 4.40 -15.33
C LEU A 292 28.80 4.78 -15.83
N SER A 293 28.86 5.73 -16.75
CA SER A 293 30.14 6.22 -17.28
C SER A 293 30.92 6.99 -16.20
N LYS A 294 30.25 7.82 -15.40
CA LYS A 294 30.87 8.52 -14.25
C LYS A 294 31.40 7.57 -13.18
N ILE A 295 30.63 6.54 -12.81
CA ILE A 295 31.08 5.54 -11.83
C ILE A 295 32.31 4.78 -12.34
N ALA A 296 32.34 4.45 -13.64
CA ALA A 296 33.49 3.80 -14.27
C ALA A 296 34.72 4.72 -14.36
N GLU A 297 34.52 6.01 -14.62
CA GLU A 297 35.60 7.01 -14.69
C GLU A 297 36.21 7.31 -13.30
N GLU A 298 35.39 7.36 -12.25
CA GLU A 298 35.82 7.70 -10.90
C GLU A 298 36.40 6.50 -10.13
N GLY A 299 35.85 5.30 -10.31
CA GLY A 299 36.17 4.11 -9.51
C GLY A 299 36.63 2.88 -10.29
N GLY A 300 36.70 2.95 -11.61
CA GLY A 300 37.08 1.81 -12.46
C GLY A 300 36.02 0.71 -12.56
N ILE A 301 36.39 -0.39 -13.24
CA ILE A 301 35.47 -1.50 -13.54
C ILE A 301 34.98 -2.23 -12.28
N GLU A 302 35.78 -2.25 -11.21
CA GLU A 302 35.46 -2.91 -9.95
C GLU A 302 34.34 -2.18 -9.19
N ALA A 303 34.38 -0.85 -9.13
CA ALA A 303 33.31 -0.03 -8.56
C ALA A 303 32.01 -0.13 -9.37
N LEU A 304 32.12 -0.23 -10.70
CA LEU A 304 30.98 -0.46 -11.58
C LEU A 304 30.36 -1.85 -11.35
N GLN A 305 31.19 -2.87 -11.13
CA GLN A 305 30.78 -4.26 -10.87
C GLN A 305 30.12 -4.40 -9.49
N GLU A 306 30.60 -3.66 -8.49
CA GLU A 306 30.00 -3.57 -7.15
C GLU A 306 28.63 -2.86 -7.21
N PHE A 307 28.53 -1.76 -7.96
CA PHE A 307 27.29 -1.01 -8.15
C PHE A 307 26.19 -1.82 -8.88
N LEU A 308 26.56 -2.63 -9.87
CA LEU A 308 25.64 -3.47 -10.64
C LEU A 308 25.23 -4.77 -9.91
N GLY A 309 26.06 -5.25 -8.98
CA GLY A 309 25.88 -6.51 -8.25
C GLY A 309 25.84 -7.75 -9.16
N ASP A 310 25.40 -8.90 -8.62
CA ASP A 310 25.34 -10.21 -9.32
C ASP A 310 24.40 -10.25 -10.55
N ALA A 311 23.74 -9.14 -10.88
CA ALA A 311 22.75 -9.05 -11.95
C ALA A 311 23.35 -8.70 -13.33
N ALA A 312 24.60 -8.22 -13.39
CA ALA A 312 25.29 -7.94 -14.65
C ALA A 312 26.81 -8.10 -14.52
N THR A 313 27.43 -8.80 -15.46
CA THR A 313 28.89 -8.86 -15.63
C THR A 313 29.34 -7.79 -16.62
N VAL A 314 30.20 -6.87 -16.18
CA VAL A 314 30.89 -5.91 -17.04
C VAL A 314 32.01 -6.66 -17.76
N ALA A 315 31.97 -6.73 -19.09
CA ALA A 315 33.01 -7.41 -19.86
C ALA A 315 34.28 -6.54 -19.88
N THR A 316 35.38 -7.04 -19.31
CA THR A 316 36.68 -6.38 -19.41
C THR A 316 37.19 -6.39 -20.86
N PRO A 317 38.13 -5.51 -21.26
CA PRO A 317 38.72 -5.52 -22.60
C PRO A 317 39.32 -6.88 -22.99
N GLU A 318 39.85 -7.65 -22.03
CA GLU A 318 40.33 -9.01 -22.24
C GLU A 318 39.20 -10.01 -22.46
N MET A 319 38.09 -9.90 -21.71
CA MET A 319 36.89 -10.72 -21.94
C MET A 319 36.27 -10.42 -23.30
N LEU A 320 36.27 -9.16 -23.74
CA LEU A 320 35.82 -8.75 -25.07
C LEU A 320 36.73 -9.28 -26.18
N LYS A 321 38.06 -9.22 -26.02
CA LYS A 321 39.01 -9.84 -26.96
C LYS A 321 38.82 -11.35 -27.05
N LYS A 322 38.65 -12.03 -25.90
CA LYS A 322 38.40 -13.47 -25.86
C LYS A 322 37.08 -13.82 -26.56
N LYS A 323 36.01 -13.07 -26.30
CA LYS A 323 34.70 -13.29 -26.92
C LYS A 323 34.69 -12.97 -28.41
N GLN A 324 35.46 -11.97 -28.86
CA GLN A 324 35.68 -11.67 -30.28
C GLN A 324 36.47 -12.78 -30.97
N GLN A 325 37.46 -13.37 -30.30
CA GLN A 325 38.21 -14.50 -30.80
C GLN A 325 37.35 -15.77 -30.88
N GLU A 326 36.56 -16.07 -29.85
CA GLU A 326 35.58 -17.16 -29.85
C GLU A 326 34.53 -16.98 -30.97
N LEU A 327 34.06 -15.75 -31.21
CA LEU A 327 33.12 -15.46 -32.30
C LEU A 327 33.76 -15.60 -33.68
N LYS A 328 35.06 -15.28 -33.79
CA LYS A 328 35.83 -15.46 -35.03
C LYS A 328 36.04 -16.95 -35.32
N GLU A 329 36.44 -17.73 -34.32
CA GLU A 329 36.57 -19.20 -34.40
C GLU A 329 35.22 -19.87 -34.72
N MET A 330 34.13 -19.40 -34.13
CA MET A 330 32.78 -19.90 -34.41
C MET A 330 32.35 -19.61 -35.86
N LYS A 331 32.64 -18.41 -36.38
CA LYS A 331 32.36 -18.05 -37.77
C LYS A 331 33.25 -18.81 -38.76
N GLU A 332 34.51 -19.04 -38.41
CA GLU A 332 35.44 -19.85 -39.20
C GLU A 332 35.03 -21.33 -39.21
N ASN A 333 34.51 -21.86 -38.10
CA ASN A 333 33.95 -23.21 -38.04
C ASN A 333 32.64 -23.32 -38.83
N TYR A 334 31.75 -22.34 -38.74
CA TYR A 334 30.51 -22.30 -39.52
C TYR A 334 30.79 -22.24 -41.03
N ALA A 335 31.79 -21.45 -41.44
CA ALA A 335 32.23 -21.38 -42.84
C ALA A 335 32.95 -22.65 -43.33
N ARG A 336 33.48 -23.49 -42.43
CA ARG A 336 34.03 -24.82 -42.76
C ARG A 336 32.96 -25.91 -42.82
N GLU A 337 31.83 -25.72 -42.16
CA GLU A 337 30.68 -26.65 -42.22
C GLU A 337 29.77 -26.38 -43.45
N GLU A 338 29.83 -25.18 -44.04
CA GLU A 338 29.11 -24.82 -45.28
C GLU A 338 29.91 -25.04 -46.59
N LEU A 339 31.14 -25.56 -46.51
CA LEU A 339 32.02 -25.93 -47.64
C LEU A 339 32.21 -27.44 -47.68
#